data_AF-A0A7S0HX84-F1
#
_entry.id   AF-A0A7S0HX84-F1
#
_cell.length_a   1.000
_cell.length_b   1.000
_cell.length_c   1.000
_cell.angle_alpha   90.00
_cell.angle_beta   90.00
_cell.angle_gamma   90.00
#
_symmetry.space_group_name_H-M   'P 1'
#
loop_
_entity.id
_entity.type
_entity.pdbx_description
1 polymer ?
#
loop_
_entity_poly.entity_id
_entity_poly.type
_entity_poly.pdbx_seq_one_letter_code
_entity_poly.pdbx_strand_id
1 'polypeptide(L)'
;SPDGFAEDVGLGSWNGAGTTSSPGPEGPTCHDPNRTFADYCYASCRRRASGCADTCWWTTCEDSVAQAVALLDELEAQLCLDTQRVYATGISNGGVFLYELAADPRTARRFAAFLPIIGSPQRGFNRGPAHPATPFFGIWGAADTTKPPRAIDPSALPALGAPFSR
;
A
#
# COMPACT_ATOMS: atom_id res chain seq x y z
N SER A 1 1.81 -12.01 19.30
CA SER A 1 1.32 -11.34 18.08
C SER A 1 0.21 -10.43 18.51
N PRO A 2 0.27 -9.12 18.22
CA PRO A 2 -0.93 -8.31 18.27
C PRO A 2 -1.92 -9.00 17.33
N ASP A 3 -3.12 -9.29 17.82
CA ASP A 3 -4.16 -9.88 16.99
C ASP A 3 -4.36 -8.93 15.81
N GLY A 4 -3.94 -9.37 14.61
CA GLY A 4 -4.11 -8.59 13.39
C GLY A 4 -5.57 -8.16 13.29
N PHE A 5 -5.84 -6.96 12.80
CA PHE A 5 -7.21 -6.45 12.74
C PHE A 5 -8.04 -7.41 11.87
N ALA A 6 -8.95 -8.14 12.51
CA ALA A 6 -9.74 -9.16 11.86
C ALA A 6 -10.81 -8.50 10.98
N GLU A 7 -10.82 -8.85 9.70
CA GLU A 7 -11.83 -8.43 8.73
C GLU A 7 -12.76 -9.61 8.40
N ASP A 8 -14.01 -9.30 8.05
CA ASP A 8 -15.06 -10.26 7.71
C ASP A 8 -14.91 -10.89 6.31
N VAL A 9 -14.07 -10.31 5.44
CA VAL A 9 -13.97 -10.66 4.01
C VAL A 9 -12.55 -11.12 3.58
N GLY A 10 -12.09 -12.23 4.14
CA GLY A 10 -11.37 -13.30 3.42
C GLY A 10 -9.97 -13.10 2.84
N LEU A 11 -9.42 -11.88 2.76
CA LEU A 11 -8.02 -11.65 2.37
C LEU A 11 -7.37 -10.63 3.29
N GLY A 12 -6.28 -11.03 3.95
CA GLY A 12 -5.45 -10.13 4.72
C GLY A 12 -4.85 -9.06 3.81
N SER A 13 -5.12 -7.79 4.11
CA SER A 13 -4.55 -6.65 3.39
C SER A 13 -4.02 -5.62 4.37
N TRP A 14 -3.16 -4.76 3.85
CA TRP A 14 -2.59 -3.62 4.53
C TRP A 14 -3.21 -2.35 3.96
N ASN A 15 -3.67 -1.46 4.85
CA ASN A 15 -4.00 -0.09 4.50
C ASN A 15 -2.70 0.60 4.05
N GLY A 16 -2.64 0.97 2.77
CA GLY A 16 -1.46 1.59 2.16
C GLY A 16 -1.81 2.91 1.50
N ALA A 17 -0.77 3.63 1.06
CA ALA A 17 -0.90 4.98 0.52
C ALA A 17 -1.98 5.09 -0.59
N GLY A 18 -3.15 5.59 -0.20
CA GLY A 18 -4.32 5.86 -1.06
C GLY A 18 -5.23 4.68 -1.37
N THR A 19 -5.01 3.49 -0.78
CA THR A 19 -5.80 2.27 -1.10
C THR A 19 -7.21 2.29 -0.52
N THR A 20 -7.47 3.18 0.44
CA THR A 20 -8.81 3.46 1.03
C THR A 20 -9.18 4.94 0.96
N SER A 21 -8.76 5.63 -0.10
CA SER A 21 -8.92 7.09 -0.20
C SER A 21 -9.22 7.52 -1.62
N SER A 22 -10.20 6.86 -2.24
CA SER A 22 -10.74 7.28 -3.52
C SER A 22 -12.13 7.92 -3.35
N PRO A 23 -12.47 8.99 -4.10
CA PRO A 23 -11.57 9.77 -4.94
C PRO A 23 -10.45 10.42 -4.13
N GLY A 24 -9.23 10.41 -4.69
CA GLY A 24 -8.05 11.03 -4.09
C GLY A 24 -7.82 12.46 -4.58
N PRO A 25 -6.70 13.09 -4.17
CA PRO A 25 -6.33 14.45 -4.58
C PRO A 25 -6.26 14.67 -6.10
N GLU A 26 -6.01 13.59 -6.84
CA GLU A 26 -5.88 13.60 -8.29
C GLU A 26 -7.05 12.89 -9.01
N GLY A 27 -8.14 12.56 -8.31
CA GLY A 27 -9.28 11.81 -8.85
C GLY A 27 -9.29 10.34 -8.43
N PRO A 28 -10.00 9.45 -9.16
CA PRO A 28 -10.08 8.02 -8.82
C PRO A 28 -8.69 7.37 -8.71
N THR A 29 -8.51 6.51 -7.71
CA THR A 29 -7.22 5.80 -7.47
C THR A 29 -7.08 4.51 -8.27
N CYS A 30 -8.03 4.22 -9.15
CA CYS A 30 -8.04 3.10 -10.08
C CYS A 30 -8.45 3.55 -11.49
N HIS A 31 -8.08 2.76 -12.50
CA HIS A 31 -8.34 3.10 -13.90
C HIS A 31 -9.82 2.97 -14.29
N ASP A 32 -10.51 1.94 -13.79
CA ASP A 32 -11.92 1.71 -14.06
C ASP A 32 -12.73 1.65 -12.74
N PRO A 33 -13.26 2.80 -12.27
CA PRO A 33 -14.04 2.88 -11.03
C PRO A 33 -15.43 2.22 -11.13
N ASN A 34 -15.77 1.60 -12.27
CA ASN A 34 -17.01 0.84 -12.43
C ASN A 34 -16.78 -0.68 -12.51
N ARG A 35 -15.52 -1.14 -12.54
CA ARG A 35 -15.18 -2.57 -12.67
C ARG A 35 -14.11 -3.08 -11.72
N THR A 36 -13.31 -2.20 -11.15
CA THR A 36 -12.22 -2.60 -10.25
C THR A 36 -12.82 -2.92 -8.89
N PHE A 37 -12.89 -4.20 -8.52
CA PHE A 37 -13.49 -4.66 -7.25
C PHE A 37 -14.91 -4.11 -6.98
N ALA A 38 -15.75 -4.05 -8.01
CA ALA A 38 -17.16 -3.70 -7.83
C ALA A 38 -17.79 -4.52 -6.68
N ASP A 39 -18.54 -3.82 -5.81
CA ASP A 39 -19.16 -4.35 -4.58
C ASP A 39 -18.21 -4.73 -3.43
N TYR A 40 -16.91 -4.46 -3.54
CA TYR A 40 -15.95 -4.76 -2.47
C TYR A 40 -15.70 -3.53 -1.57
N CYS A 41 -16.13 -3.62 -0.31
CA CYS A 41 -15.81 -2.65 0.73
C CYS A 41 -15.64 -3.37 2.06
N TYR A 42 -14.42 -3.37 2.61
CA TYR A 42 -14.10 -4.01 3.89
C TYR A 42 -15.04 -3.52 5.01
N ALA A 43 -15.35 -4.39 6.00
CA ALA A 43 -16.18 -3.97 7.13
C ALA A 43 -15.59 -2.78 7.88
N SER A 44 -14.27 -2.72 8.06
CA SER A 44 -13.62 -1.54 8.62
C SER A 44 -13.88 -0.25 7.84
N CYS A 45 -13.99 -0.35 6.52
CA CYS A 45 -14.31 0.79 5.68
C CYS A 45 -15.79 1.17 5.79
N ARG A 46 -16.69 0.18 5.78
CA ARG A 46 -18.13 0.39 5.97
C ARG A 46 -18.48 1.02 7.32
N ARG A 47 -17.66 0.77 8.35
CA ARG A 47 -17.81 1.39 9.68
C ARG A 47 -17.41 2.87 9.73
N ARG A 48 -16.64 3.38 8.76
CA ARG A 48 -16.33 4.81 8.68
C ARG A 48 -17.59 5.58 8.29
N ALA A 49 -17.75 6.81 8.79
CA ALA A 49 -18.93 7.64 8.51
C ALA A 49 -19.18 7.85 7.00
N SER A 50 -18.12 7.88 6.19
CA SER A 50 -18.20 8.05 4.74
C SER A 50 -18.40 6.74 3.96
N GLY A 51 -18.22 5.56 4.59
CA GLY A 51 -18.06 4.30 3.89
C GLY A 51 -16.94 4.33 2.83
N CYS A 52 -17.02 3.42 1.86
CA CYS A 52 -16.26 3.52 0.61
C CYS A 52 -17.01 4.43 -0.36
N ALA A 53 -16.35 5.47 -0.89
CA ALA A 53 -17.00 6.45 -1.76
C ALA A 53 -17.12 5.99 -3.23
N ASP A 54 -16.29 5.04 -3.66
CA ASP A 54 -16.33 4.39 -4.96
C ASP A 54 -15.73 2.96 -4.87
N THR A 55 -15.62 2.28 -6.01
CA THR A 55 -15.09 0.89 -6.08
C THR A 55 -13.56 0.82 -6.10
N CYS A 56 -12.84 1.94 -6.11
CA CYS A 56 -11.38 1.94 -6.10
C CYS A 56 -10.79 1.66 -4.70
N TRP A 57 -11.62 1.36 -3.70
CA TRP A 57 -11.19 0.94 -2.36
C TRP A 57 -10.98 -0.57 -2.34
N TRP A 58 -9.79 -1.03 -1.94
CA TRP A 58 -9.45 -2.45 -2.10
C TRP A 58 -8.63 -3.05 -0.94
N THR A 59 -8.47 -2.32 0.16
CA THR A 59 -7.77 -2.81 1.37
C THR A 59 -8.57 -2.52 2.64
N THR A 60 -8.16 -3.13 3.75
CA THR A 60 -8.66 -2.77 5.09
C THR A 60 -8.50 -1.27 5.33
N CYS A 61 -9.47 -0.71 6.07
CA CYS A 61 -9.45 0.65 6.59
C CYS A 61 -8.92 0.73 8.02
N GLU A 62 -8.43 -0.37 8.56
CA GLU A 62 -7.79 -0.40 9.87
C GLU A 62 -6.41 0.27 9.82
N ASP A 63 -5.87 0.61 11.00
CA ASP A 63 -4.58 1.27 11.12
C ASP A 63 -3.43 0.26 11.01
N SER A 64 -3.13 -0.17 9.79
CA SER A 64 -2.02 -1.10 9.53
C SER A 64 -0.67 -0.62 10.09
N VAL A 65 -0.44 0.69 10.22
CA VAL A 65 0.79 1.20 10.85
C VAL A 65 0.79 0.90 12.35
N ALA A 66 -0.34 1.07 13.04
CA ALA A 66 -0.44 0.69 14.45
C ALA A 66 -0.16 -0.80 14.68
N GLN A 67 -0.59 -1.68 13.76
CA GLN A 67 -0.23 -3.11 13.82
C GLN A 67 1.28 -3.31 13.73
N ALA A 68 1.94 -2.62 12.79
CA ALA A 68 3.40 -2.71 12.62
C ALA A 68 4.15 -2.18 13.84
N VAL A 69 3.70 -1.07 14.44
CA VAL A 69 4.26 -0.53 15.69
C VAL A 69 4.14 -1.56 16.81
N ALA A 70 2.94 -2.11 17.03
CA ALA A 70 2.72 -3.09 18.08
C ALA A 70 3.58 -4.35 17.89
N LEU A 71 3.76 -4.80 16.66
CA LEU A 71 4.64 -5.93 16.34
C LEU A 71 6.11 -5.61 16.62
N LEU A 72 6.58 -4.43 16.19
CA LEU A 72 7.96 -4.00 16.47
C LEU A 72 8.23 -3.92 17.97
N ASP A 73 7.31 -3.32 18.73
CA ASP A 73 7.45 -3.19 20.18
C ASP A 73 7.43 -4.57 20.88
N GLU A 74 6.58 -5.51 20.44
CA GLU A 74 6.58 -6.89 20.97
C GLU A 74 7.90 -7.60 20.69
N LEU A 75 8.42 -7.50 19.47
CA LEU A 75 9.67 -8.15 19.06
C LEU A 75 10.89 -7.55 19.77
N GLU A 76 10.95 -6.22 19.92
CA GLU A 76 12.04 -5.54 20.65
C GLU A 76 12.02 -5.87 22.15
N ALA A 77 10.84 -6.12 22.74
CA ALA A 77 10.72 -6.53 24.14
C ALA A 77 11.14 -8.00 24.37
N GLN A 78 10.94 -8.86 23.37
CA GLN A 78 11.16 -10.31 23.51
C GLN A 78 12.52 -10.77 22.97
N LEU A 79 13.13 -10.01 22.06
CA LEU A 79 14.33 -10.40 21.32
C LEU A 79 15.41 -9.32 21.40
N CYS A 80 16.68 -9.73 21.36
CA CYS A 80 17.81 -8.81 21.25
C CYS A 80 18.03 -8.40 19.77
N LEU A 81 17.25 -7.45 19.27
CA LEU A 81 17.37 -6.93 17.91
C LEU A 81 18.39 -5.79 17.81
N ASP A 82 19.14 -5.74 16.71
CA ASP A 82 19.84 -4.52 16.30
C ASP A 82 18.82 -3.58 15.65
N THR A 83 18.29 -2.64 16.43
CA THR A 83 17.28 -1.67 15.97
C THR A 83 17.81 -0.71 14.91
N GLN A 84 19.13 -0.66 14.68
CA GLN A 84 19.73 0.11 13.58
C GLN A 84 19.73 -0.66 12.25
N ARG A 85 19.34 -1.95 12.26
CA ARG A 85 19.37 -2.84 11.08
C ARG A 85 18.04 -3.55 10.83
N VAL A 86 16.94 -2.81 11.01
CA VAL A 86 15.60 -3.31 10.69
C VAL A 86 15.22 -2.86 9.28
N TYR A 87 14.80 -3.79 8.43
CA TYR A 87 14.46 -3.52 7.02
C TYR A 87 13.03 -3.98 6.74
N ALA A 88 12.27 -3.20 5.97
CA ALA A 88 10.92 -3.58 5.58
C ALA A 88 10.88 -3.95 4.09
N THR A 89 10.25 -5.07 3.77
CA THR A 89 10.02 -5.52 2.39
C THR A 89 8.57 -5.99 2.24
N GLY A 90 8.03 -5.88 1.03
CA GLY A 90 6.65 -6.23 0.76
C GLY A 90 6.36 -6.28 -0.73
N ILE A 91 5.47 -7.19 -1.11
CA ILE A 91 5.07 -7.41 -2.51
C ILE A 91 3.66 -6.86 -2.72
N SER A 92 3.42 -6.19 -3.84
CA SER A 92 2.09 -5.70 -4.25
C SER A 92 1.48 -4.82 -3.16
N ASN A 93 0.37 -5.22 -2.52
CA ASN A 93 -0.22 -4.51 -1.38
C ASN A 93 0.77 -4.25 -0.24
N GLY A 94 1.58 -5.24 0.13
CA GLY A 94 2.63 -5.04 1.13
C GLY A 94 3.70 -4.05 0.67
N GLY A 95 3.98 -4.00 -0.64
CA GLY A 95 4.88 -3.01 -1.23
C GLY A 95 4.30 -1.60 -1.20
N VAL A 96 2.98 -1.44 -1.42
CA VAL A 96 2.27 -0.16 -1.24
C VAL A 96 2.34 0.29 0.23
N PHE A 97 2.15 -0.64 1.17
CA PHE A 97 2.17 -0.36 2.60
C PHE A 97 3.52 0.17 3.10
N LEU A 98 4.64 -0.20 2.46
CA LEU A 98 5.95 0.36 2.82
C LEU A 98 6.01 1.88 2.67
N TYR A 99 5.28 2.46 1.72
CA TYR A 99 5.18 3.91 1.57
C TYR A 99 4.37 4.55 2.69
N GLU A 100 3.38 3.83 3.24
CA GLU A 100 2.65 4.26 4.43
C GLU A 100 3.57 4.25 5.66
N LEU A 101 4.32 3.16 5.86
CA LEU A 101 5.27 3.03 6.95
C LEU A 101 6.37 4.10 6.92
N ALA A 102 6.86 4.45 5.72
CA ALA A 102 7.87 5.47 5.56
C ALA A 102 7.33 6.90 5.76
N ALA A 103 6.06 7.14 5.41
CA ALA A 103 5.41 8.45 5.56
C ALA A 103 4.86 8.69 6.98
N ASP A 104 4.67 7.65 7.79
CA ASP A 104 4.15 7.78 9.14
C ASP A 104 5.27 8.05 10.18
N PRO A 105 5.19 9.14 10.98
CA PRO A 105 6.19 9.47 11.99
C PRO A 105 6.44 8.37 13.05
N ARG A 106 5.46 7.50 13.30
CA ARG A 106 5.58 6.39 14.27
C ARG A 106 6.56 5.32 13.81
N THR A 107 6.69 5.13 12.50
CA THR A 107 7.50 4.04 11.91
C THR A 107 8.65 4.51 11.04
N ALA A 108 8.64 5.74 10.53
CA ALA A 108 9.65 6.25 9.60
C ALA A 108 11.10 6.15 10.09
N ARG A 109 11.32 6.22 11.41
CA ARG A 109 12.65 6.08 12.05
C ARG A 109 12.98 4.67 12.53
N ARG A 110 12.02 3.74 12.50
CA ARG A 110 12.17 2.36 12.99
C ARG A 110 12.80 1.43 11.94
N PHE A 111 12.86 1.87 10.68
CA PHE A 111 13.43 1.09 9.56
C PHE A 111 14.65 1.78 8.96
N ALA A 112 15.71 1.02 8.75
CA ALA A 112 16.94 1.44 8.12
C ALA A 112 16.81 1.58 6.59
N ALA A 113 15.96 0.77 5.94
CA ALA A 113 15.58 0.93 4.53
C ALA A 113 14.29 0.18 4.19
N PHE A 114 13.70 0.53 3.04
CA PHE A 114 12.49 -0.09 2.49
C PHE A 114 12.76 -0.74 1.12
N LEU A 115 12.17 -1.91 0.91
CA LEU A 115 12.24 -2.69 -0.32
C LEU A 115 10.84 -3.01 -0.89
N PRO A 116 10.17 -2.07 -1.58
CA PRO A 116 8.92 -2.38 -2.26
C PRO A 116 9.17 -3.22 -3.52
N ILE A 117 8.38 -4.29 -3.67
CA ILE A 117 8.36 -5.13 -4.86
C ILE A 117 6.96 -4.98 -5.49
N ILE A 118 6.88 -4.51 -6.73
CA ILE A 118 5.65 -4.27 -7.49
C ILE A 118 4.56 -3.52 -6.70
N GLY A 119 4.98 -2.59 -5.85
CA GLY A 119 4.10 -1.79 -4.99
C GLY A 119 4.48 -0.32 -5.08
N SER A 120 3.47 0.54 -5.25
CA SER A 120 3.64 1.99 -5.35
C SER A 120 2.44 2.71 -4.75
N PRO A 121 2.61 3.94 -4.23
CA PRO A 121 1.47 4.75 -3.79
C PRO A 121 0.44 4.90 -4.90
N GLN A 122 -0.83 4.98 -4.51
CA GLN A 122 -1.86 5.37 -5.46
C GLN A 122 -1.62 6.80 -5.95
N ARG A 123 -2.20 7.12 -7.11
CA ARG A 123 -2.09 8.45 -7.72
C ARG A 123 -2.51 9.55 -6.73
N GLY A 124 -1.66 10.56 -6.53
CA GLY A 124 -1.87 11.64 -5.56
C GLY A 124 -1.49 11.32 -4.11
N PHE A 125 -0.99 10.12 -3.80
CA PHE A 125 -0.66 9.70 -2.43
C PHE A 125 0.83 9.49 -2.16
N ASN A 126 1.71 9.89 -3.08
CA ASN A 126 3.14 9.89 -2.82
C ASN A 126 3.52 11.09 -1.93
N ARG A 127 3.48 10.87 -0.61
CA ARG A 127 3.76 11.91 0.41
C ARG A 127 5.25 12.08 0.73
N GLY A 128 6.10 11.18 0.22
CA GLY A 128 7.50 11.08 0.64
C GLY A 128 7.66 10.55 2.08
N PRO A 129 8.90 10.19 2.48
CA PRO A 129 9.16 9.70 3.83
C PRO A 129 9.11 10.83 4.86
N ALA A 130 8.59 10.57 6.06
CA ALA A 130 8.64 11.50 7.18
C ALA A 130 10.07 11.66 7.76
N HIS A 131 10.98 10.76 7.39
CA HIS A 131 12.40 10.87 7.71
C HIS A 131 13.23 11.13 6.43
N PRO A 132 13.95 12.28 6.31
CA PRO A 132 14.60 12.67 5.06
C PRO A 132 15.68 11.71 4.55
N ALA A 133 16.32 10.95 5.44
CA ALA A 133 17.41 10.04 5.08
C ALA A 133 16.94 8.59 4.84
N THR A 134 15.67 8.35 4.54
CA THR A 134 15.12 7.00 4.36
C THR A 134 15.49 6.41 2.99
N PRO A 135 16.30 5.34 2.93
CA PRO A 135 16.65 4.68 1.68
C PRO A 135 15.52 3.79 1.17
N PHE A 136 15.34 3.79 -0.15
CA PHE A 136 14.46 2.87 -0.88
C PHE A 136 15.25 2.15 -1.98
N PHE A 137 15.07 0.84 -2.08
CA PHE A 137 15.43 0.06 -3.26
C PHE A 137 14.15 -0.62 -3.75
N GLY A 138 13.79 -0.59 -5.02
CA GLY A 138 12.51 -1.17 -5.44
C GLY A 138 12.60 -1.91 -6.76
N ILE A 139 11.70 -2.88 -6.91
CA ILE A 139 11.67 -3.80 -8.05
C ILE A 139 10.30 -3.75 -8.70
N TRP A 140 10.25 -3.46 -10.00
CA TRP A 140 9.02 -3.46 -10.79
C TRP A 140 9.21 -4.20 -12.10
N GLY A 141 8.12 -4.82 -12.58
CA GLY A 141 8.06 -5.33 -13.95
C GLY A 141 7.83 -4.17 -14.93
N ALA A 142 8.64 -4.09 -15.99
CA ALA A 142 8.49 -3.05 -17.01
C ALA A 142 7.13 -3.11 -17.73
N ALA A 143 6.49 -4.29 -17.78
CA ALA A 143 5.19 -4.54 -18.39
C ALA A 143 4.06 -4.78 -17.37
N ASP A 144 4.25 -4.39 -16.10
CA ASP A 144 3.22 -4.53 -15.07
C ASP A 144 2.05 -3.57 -15.34
N THR A 145 0.88 -4.13 -15.67
CA THR A 145 -0.36 -3.36 -15.90
C THR A 145 -1.24 -3.23 -14.65
N THR A 146 -0.83 -3.82 -13.53
CA THR A 146 -1.56 -3.77 -12.25
C THR A 146 -1.02 -2.65 -11.35
N LYS A 147 0.30 -2.58 -11.20
CA LYS A 147 1.02 -1.52 -10.48
C LYS A 147 2.16 -1.00 -11.34
N PRO A 148 1.83 -0.16 -12.34
CA PRO A 148 2.81 0.24 -13.33
C PRO A 148 3.94 1.09 -12.72
N PRO A 149 5.20 0.89 -13.16
CA PRO A 149 6.38 1.58 -12.61
C PRO A 149 6.46 3.08 -12.94
N ARG A 150 5.61 3.56 -13.83
CA ARG A 150 5.42 4.97 -14.15
C ARG A 150 3.94 5.30 -14.05
N ALA A 151 3.61 6.54 -13.73
CA ALA A 151 2.29 7.07 -14.09
C ALA A 151 2.17 6.93 -15.62
N ILE A 152 1.45 5.89 -16.06
CA ILE A 152 1.23 5.67 -17.48
C ILE A 152 0.15 6.67 -17.88
N ASP A 153 0.43 7.48 -18.90
CA ASP A 153 -0.63 8.15 -19.64
C ASP A 153 -1.65 7.07 -20.04
N PRO A 154 -2.95 7.19 -19.68
CA PRO A 154 -3.95 6.20 -20.05
C PRO A 154 -3.95 5.83 -21.55
N SER A 155 -3.53 6.76 -22.42
CA SER A 155 -3.39 6.53 -23.86
C SER A 155 -2.19 5.65 -24.27
N ALA A 156 -1.23 5.45 -23.37
CA ALA A 156 -0.03 4.62 -23.58
C ALA A 156 -0.17 3.19 -23.04
N LEU A 157 -1.32 2.84 -22.43
CA LEU A 157 -1.63 1.45 -22.13
C LEU A 157 -1.93 0.71 -23.44
N PRO A 158 -1.22 -0.39 -23.76
CA PRO A 158 -1.55 -1.18 -24.93
C PRO A 158 -3.00 -1.66 -24.79
N ALA A 159 -3.82 -1.41 -25.80
CA ALA A 159 -5.16 -1.97 -25.87
C ALA A 159 -5.07 -3.48 -25.62
N LEU A 160 -5.83 -3.98 -24.65
CA LEU A 160 -5.94 -5.40 -24.32
C LEU A 160 -6.25 -6.18 -25.62
N GLY A 161 -5.24 -6.75 -26.27
CA GLY A 161 -5.43 -7.52 -27.50
C GLY A 161 -4.35 -7.45 -28.58
N ALA A 162 -3.28 -6.64 -28.47
CA ALA A 162 -2.21 -6.68 -29.48
C ALA A 162 -1.23 -7.85 -29.22
N PRO A 163 -1.06 -8.82 -30.15
CA PRO A 163 -0.11 -9.90 -29.97
C PRO A 163 1.33 -9.38 -30.08
N PHE A 164 2.20 -9.87 -29.18
CA PHE A 164 3.63 -9.59 -29.22
C PHE A 164 4.25 -10.09 -30.52
N SER A 165 4.88 -9.19 -31.29
CA SER A 165 5.83 -9.56 -32.34
C SER A 165 7.23 -9.60 -31.72
N ARG A 166 7.96 -10.69 -31.98
CA ARG A 166 9.31 -10.96 -31.46
C ARG A 166 10.35 -9.97 -32.00
#